data_AF-W2XGZ9-F1
#
_entry.id   AF-W2XGZ9-F1
#
_cell.length_a   1.000
_cell.length_b   1.000
_cell.length_c   1.000
_cell.angle_alpha   90.00
_cell.angle_beta   90.00
_cell.angle_gamma   90.00
#
_symmetry.space_group_name_H-M   'P 1'
#
loop_
_entity.id
_entity.type
_entity.pdbx_description
1 polymer ?
#
loop_
_entity_poly.entity_id
_entity_poly.type
_entity_poly.pdbx_seq_one_letter_code
_entity_poly.pdbx_strand_id
1 'polypeptide(L)'
;MSMDNGATGDVYGRHMHMQDQEKIERRRRRRAGYTNQWRLEIQNVRGFVEENRRRWMETWRRTPRQEVPLAWMIQETHVSTFTEAEKLKADWRRLWGRSHQSDSKPLSYWSIDDSKRGGVAILLHPSVVDQVSPWLQERWTRRVIAIKMRERTLVNVYAPNSHEEREQFFGRLQA
;
A
#
# COMPACT_ATOMS: atom_id res chain seq x y z
N MET A 1 -59.26 -15.76 -28.98
CA MET A 1 -58.80 -16.56 -27.83
C MET A 1 -57.46 -16.02 -27.39
N SER A 2 -57.45 -15.41 -26.22
CA SER A 2 -56.29 -14.89 -25.50
C SER A 2 -55.32 -16.02 -25.15
N MET A 3 -54.02 -15.73 -25.07
CA MET A 3 -53.37 -15.53 -23.77
C MET A 3 -52.11 -14.68 -23.94
N ASP A 4 -52.14 -13.59 -23.18
CA ASP A 4 -51.07 -12.68 -22.85
C ASP A 4 -50.08 -13.37 -21.90
N ASN A 5 -48.79 -13.07 -22.01
CA ASN A 5 -47.80 -13.35 -20.97
C ASN A 5 -46.67 -12.34 -21.09
N GLY A 6 -46.81 -11.25 -20.34
CA GLY A 6 -45.75 -10.29 -20.11
C GLY A 6 -44.57 -10.91 -19.39
N ALA A 7 -43.37 -10.53 -19.82
CA ALA A 7 -42.19 -10.53 -18.97
C ALA A 7 -41.50 -9.18 -19.16
N THR A 8 -41.83 -8.29 -18.24
CA THR A 8 -41.08 -7.11 -17.80
C THR A 8 -39.61 -7.16 -18.20
N GLY A 9 -39.21 -6.16 -19.00
CA GLY A 9 -37.83 -5.93 -19.41
C GLY A 9 -36.89 -5.90 -18.21
N ASP A 10 -35.76 -6.55 -18.40
CA ASP A 10 -34.65 -6.64 -17.46
C ASP A 10 -34.07 -5.24 -17.14
N VAL A 11 -34.63 -4.62 -16.08
CA VAL A 11 -34.13 -3.38 -15.48
C VAL A 11 -32.81 -3.64 -14.73
N TYR A 12 -32.55 -4.88 -14.30
CA TYR A 12 -31.34 -5.26 -13.57
C TYR A 12 -30.09 -5.36 -14.46
N GLY A 13 -30.22 -5.89 -15.67
CA GLY A 13 -29.15 -5.94 -16.67
C GLY A 13 -28.73 -4.54 -17.16
N ARG A 14 -29.66 -3.59 -17.24
CA ARG A 14 -29.36 -2.19 -17.64
C ARG A 14 -28.66 -1.38 -16.56
N HIS A 15 -28.92 -1.64 -15.27
CA HIS A 15 -28.25 -0.93 -14.17
C HIS A 15 -26.81 -1.42 -13.93
N MET A 16 -26.52 -2.71 -14.11
CA MET A 16 -25.13 -3.22 -14.02
C MET A 16 -24.26 -2.72 -15.18
N HIS A 17 -24.80 -2.65 -16.41
CA HIS A 17 -24.05 -2.15 -17.56
C HIS A 17 -23.67 -0.67 -17.44
N MET A 18 -24.50 0.14 -16.78
CA MET A 18 -24.27 1.59 -16.60
C MET A 18 -23.17 1.86 -15.56
N GLN A 19 -23.11 1.09 -14.46
CA GLN A 19 -22.03 1.21 -13.45
C GLN A 19 -20.66 0.77 -13.98
N ASP A 20 -20.63 -0.23 -14.85
CA ASP A 20 -19.39 -0.66 -15.51
C ASP A 20 -18.95 0.32 -16.59
N GLN A 21 -19.89 0.91 -17.34
CA GLN A 21 -19.60 1.99 -18.29
C GLN A 21 -19.08 3.24 -17.59
N GLU A 22 -19.64 3.66 -16.45
CA GLU A 22 -19.11 4.78 -15.66
C GLU A 22 -17.72 4.47 -15.08
N LYS A 23 -17.45 3.24 -14.64
CA LYS A 23 -16.09 2.81 -14.23
C LYS A 23 -15.12 2.85 -15.41
N ILE A 24 -15.54 2.39 -16.59
CA ILE A 24 -14.71 2.37 -17.81
C ILE A 24 -14.47 3.81 -18.30
N GLU A 25 -15.46 4.70 -18.24
CA GLU A 25 -15.32 6.11 -18.59
C GLU A 25 -14.48 6.87 -17.56
N ARG A 26 -14.64 6.62 -16.25
CA ARG A 26 -13.71 7.14 -15.23
C ARG A 26 -12.28 6.66 -15.48
N ARG A 27 -12.09 5.39 -15.89
CA ARG A 27 -10.78 4.85 -16.28
C ARG A 27 -10.24 5.51 -17.56
N ARG A 28 -11.08 5.79 -18.55
CA ARG A 28 -10.70 6.50 -19.79
C ARG A 28 -10.37 7.97 -19.54
N ARG A 29 -11.17 8.69 -18.74
CA ARG A 29 -10.90 10.09 -18.33
C ARG A 29 -9.61 10.19 -17.50
N ARG A 30 -9.32 9.20 -16.64
CA ARG A 30 -8.02 9.09 -15.95
C ARG A 30 -6.83 8.84 -16.88
N ARG A 31 -7.03 8.16 -18.01
CA ARG A 31 -5.98 7.86 -19.00
C ARG A 31 -5.63 9.04 -19.90
N ALA A 32 -6.55 9.97 -20.12
CA ALA A 32 -6.38 11.04 -21.11
C ALA A 32 -5.54 12.26 -20.66
N GLY A 33 -5.04 12.32 -19.41
CA GLY A 33 -4.41 13.55 -18.92
C GLY A 33 -3.36 13.45 -17.81
N TYR A 34 -2.71 12.32 -17.57
CA TYR A 34 -1.80 12.17 -16.42
C TYR A 34 -0.45 11.54 -16.77
N THR A 35 0.41 12.31 -17.40
CA THR A 35 1.86 12.11 -17.32
C THR A 35 2.36 12.86 -16.06
N ASN A 36 3.03 12.16 -15.14
CA ASN A 36 3.54 12.61 -13.82
C ASN A 36 2.61 12.53 -12.58
N GLN A 37 1.74 11.52 -12.47
CA GLN A 37 0.94 11.36 -11.25
C GLN A 37 1.71 10.63 -10.14
N TRP A 38 1.95 11.32 -9.02
CA TRP A 38 2.37 10.69 -7.75
C TRP A 38 1.26 9.76 -7.29
N ARG A 39 1.47 8.45 -7.45
CA ARG A 39 0.54 7.44 -6.94
C ARG A 39 1.16 6.77 -5.73
N LEU A 40 0.38 6.73 -4.67
CA LEU A 40 0.69 6.01 -3.44
C LEU A 40 -0.48 5.08 -3.19
N GLU A 41 -0.19 3.87 -2.72
CA GLU A 41 -1.22 2.93 -2.31
C GLU A 41 -1.10 2.70 -0.80
N ILE A 42 -2.22 2.78 -0.09
CA ILE A 42 -2.26 2.60 1.35
C ILE A 42 -3.16 1.40 1.64
N GLN A 43 -2.66 0.42 2.38
CA GLN A 43 -3.40 -0.81 2.64
C GLN A 43 -3.12 -1.36 4.04
N ASN A 44 -4.19 -1.56 4.80
CA ASN A 44 -4.13 -2.40 5.99
C ASN A 44 -4.20 -3.87 5.54
N VAL A 45 -3.18 -4.66 5.85
CA VAL A 45 -2.95 -5.99 5.29
C VAL A 45 -3.42 -7.14 6.19
N ARG A 46 -4.24 -6.86 7.22
CA ARG A 46 -4.81 -7.82 8.20
C ARG A 46 -4.74 -9.27 7.71
N GLY A 47 -3.69 -9.99 8.13
CA GLY A 47 -3.32 -11.27 7.54
C GLY A 47 -2.07 -11.23 6.67
N PHE A 48 -1.11 -10.36 6.94
CA PHE A 48 0.25 -10.42 6.37
C PHE A 48 1.09 -11.42 7.17
N VAL A 49 0.80 -12.71 7.00
CA VAL A 49 1.41 -13.84 7.73
C VAL A 49 2.39 -14.61 6.85
N GLU A 50 3.35 -15.32 7.44
CA GLU A 50 4.47 -15.93 6.71
C GLU A 50 4.01 -16.72 5.46
N GLU A 51 2.89 -17.43 5.57
CA GLU A 51 2.30 -18.27 4.52
C GLU A 51 1.84 -17.48 3.28
N ASN A 52 1.48 -16.19 3.43
CA ASN A 52 0.88 -15.41 2.35
C ASN A 52 1.59 -14.09 2.03
N ARG A 53 2.59 -13.67 2.82
CA ARG A 53 3.36 -12.43 2.60
C ARG A 53 3.94 -12.33 1.20
N ARG A 54 4.47 -13.44 0.67
CA ARG A 54 4.99 -13.48 -0.69
C ARG A 54 3.90 -13.21 -1.73
N ARG A 55 2.71 -13.80 -1.57
CA ARG A 55 1.57 -13.59 -2.46
C ARG A 55 1.10 -12.14 -2.43
N TRP A 56 1.08 -11.51 -1.25
CA TRP A 56 0.83 -10.08 -1.10
C TRP A 56 1.81 -9.25 -1.93
N MET A 57 3.11 -9.44 -1.70
CA MET A 57 4.15 -8.70 -2.41
C MET A 57 4.13 -8.94 -3.93
N GLU A 58 3.89 -10.17 -4.38
CA GLU A 58 3.75 -10.49 -5.81
C GLU A 58 2.54 -9.78 -6.43
N THR A 59 1.44 -9.63 -5.69
CA THR A 59 0.25 -8.92 -6.15
C THR A 59 0.57 -7.44 -6.39
N TRP A 60 1.21 -6.77 -5.43
CA TRP A 60 1.64 -5.38 -5.58
C TRP A 60 2.64 -5.19 -6.73
N ARG A 61 3.59 -6.11 -6.89
CA ARG A 61 4.56 -6.07 -8.00
C ARG A 61 3.90 -6.28 -9.37
N ARG A 62 2.77 -6.97 -9.44
CA ARG A 62 2.01 -7.22 -10.68
C ARG A 62 1.06 -6.07 -11.06
N THR A 63 0.99 -4.99 -10.27
CA THR A 63 0.21 -3.81 -10.63
C THR A 63 0.61 -3.31 -12.02
N PRO A 64 -0.33 -3.10 -12.96
CA PRO A 64 -0.02 -2.70 -14.33
C PRO A 64 0.86 -1.45 -14.39
N ARG A 65 1.77 -1.35 -15.37
CA ARG A 65 2.75 -0.24 -15.47
C ARG A 65 2.12 1.15 -15.50
N GLN A 66 0.90 1.29 -16.02
CA GLN A 66 0.15 2.56 -16.05
C GLN A 66 -0.51 2.90 -14.70
N GLU A 67 -0.50 1.95 -13.77
CA GLU A 67 -1.19 2.00 -12.48
C GLU A 67 -0.26 1.83 -11.27
N VAL A 68 0.97 1.38 -11.50
CA VAL A 68 1.94 1.10 -10.44
C VAL A 68 2.21 2.35 -9.59
N PRO A 69 2.00 2.30 -8.27
CA PRO A 69 2.34 3.40 -7.38
C PRO A 69 3.86 3.51 -7.20
N LEU A 70 4.31 4.69 -6.77
CA LEU A 70 5.70 4.93 -6.39
C LEU A 70 6.04 4.25 -5.06
N ALA A 71 5.06 4.14 -4.17
CA ALA A 71 5.18 3.46 -2.90
C ALA A 71 3.87 2.81 -2.43
N TRP A 72 3.99 1.70 -1.70
CA TRP A 72 2.94 1.05 -0.94
C TRP A 72 3.19 1.28 0.56
N MET A 73 2.22 1.89 1.23
CA MET A 73 2.23 2.16 2.66
C MET A 73 1.29 1.16 3.35
N ILE A 74 1.85 0.15 3.99
CA ILE A 74 1.07 -0.95 4.56
C ILE A 74 1.04 -0.90 6.08
N GLN A 75 -0.08 -1.32 6.68
CA GLN A 75 -0.31 -1.35 8.13
C GLN A 75 -0.79 -2.74 8.57
N GLU A 76 -0.64 -3.07 9.86
CA GLU A 76 -0.88 -4.42 10.43
C GLU A 76 0.03 -5.48 9.80
N THR A 77 1.33 -5.15 9.71
CA THR A 77 2.34 -6.09 9.17
C THR A 77 2.74 -7.17 10.18
N HIS A 78 2.56 -6.91 11.48
CA HIS A 78 2.92 -7.79 12.59
C HIS A 78 4.38 -8.29 12.58
N VAL A 79 5.28 -7.58 11.92
CA VAL A 79 6.71 -7.91 11.88
C VAL A 79 7.33 -7.59 13.23
N SER A 80 7.90 -8.61 13.88
CA SER A 80 8.35 -8.51 15.28
C SER A 80 9.83 -8.72 15.48
N THR A 81 10.59 -9.11 14.46
CA THR A 81 12.04 -9.29 14.60
C THR A 81 12.81 -8.59 13.49
N PHE A 82 14.04 -8.20 13.80
CA PHE A 82 14.98 -7.66 12.82
C PHE A 82 15.24 -8.67 11.68
N THR A 83 15.48 -9.94 12.02
CA THR A 83 15.71 -11.01 11.04
C THR A 83 14.54 -11.16 10.06
N GLU A 84 13.30 -11.09 10.55
CA GLU A 84 12.10 -11.15 9.72
C GLU A 84 11.99 -9.93 8.80
N ALA A 85 12.26 -8.72 9.32
CA ALA A 85 12.29 -7.50 8.51
C ALA A 85 13.37 -7.57 7.41
N GLU A 86 14.57 -8.08 7.71
CA GLU A 86 15.64 -8.27 6.71
C GLU A 86 15.27 -9.31 5.65
N LYS A 87 14.63 -10.42 6.03
CA LYS A 87 14.09 -11.41 5.07
C LYS A 87 13.08 -10.75 4.13
N LEU A 88 12.16 -9.94 4.64
CA LEU A 88 11.16 -9.23 3.83
C LEU A 88 11.77 -8.18 2.91
N LYS A 89 12.80 -7.44 3.38
CA LYS A 89 13.58 -6.53 2.54
C LYS A 89 14.25 -7.27 1.38
N ALA A 90 14.85 -8.43 1.66
CA ALA A 90 15.49 -9.27 0.66
C ALA A 90 14.48 -9.85 -0.35
N ASP A 91 13.34 -10.33 0.12
CA ASP A 91 12.26 -10.86 -0.72
C ASP A 91 11.71 -9.79 -1.67
N TRP A 92 11.43 -8.58 -1.15
CA TRP A 92 10.98 -7.48 -1.99
C TRP A 92 12.01 -7.11 -3.06
N ARG A 93 13.30 -7.02 -2.71
CA ARG A 93 14.40 -6.81 -3.68
C ARG A 93 14.43 -7.92 -4.74
N ARG A 94 14.27 -9.17 -4.34
CA ARG A 94 14.29 -10.34 -5.25
C ARG A 94 13.13 -10.28 -6.25
N LEU A 95 11.93 -9.88 -5.83
CA LEU A 95 10.77 -9.73 -6.73
C LEU A 95 10.99 -8.68 -7.83
N TRP A 96 11.88 -7.71 -7.59
CA TRP A 96 12.30 -6.71 -8.57
C TRP A 96 13.59 -7.07 -9.32
N GLY A 97 14.12 -8.28 -9.15
CA GLY A 97 15.34 -8.73 -9.83
C GLY A 97 16.63 -8.06 -9.34
N ARG A 98 16.65 -7.52 -8.11
CA ARG A 98 17.79 -6.79 -7.53
C ARG A 98 18.50 -7.54 -6.41
N SER A 99 18.48 -8.88 -6.45
CA SER A 99 19.07 -9.75 -5.41
C SER A 99 20.57 -9.57 -5.22
N HIS A 100 21.32 -9.19 -6.26
CA HIS A 100 22.78 -9.04 -6.21
C HIS A 100 23.25 -7.64 -5.76
N GLN A 101 22.33 -6.72 -5.47
CA GLN A 101 22.67 -5.34 -5.11
C GLN A 101 22.62 -5.17 -3.58
N SER A 102 23.48 -5.86 -2.83
CA SER A 102 23.51 -5.81 -1.36
C SER A 102 23.68 -4.38 -0.82
N ASP A 103 24.50 -3.58 -1.50
CA ASP A 103 24.86 -2.21 -1.09
C ASP A 103 23.91 -1.15 -1.66
N SER A 104 22.86 -1.57 -2.37
CA SER A 104 21.86 -0.64 -2.88
C SER A 104 20.97 -0.08 -1.78
N LYS A 105 20.50 1.14 -2.00
CA LYS A 105 19.49 1.78 -1.13
C LYS A 105 18.30 0.84 -0.88
N PRO A 106 17.73 0.83 0.34
CA PRO A 106 16.63 -0.06 0.67
C PRO A 106 15.41 0.17 -0.22
N LEU A 107 14.82 -0.92 -0.73
CA LEU A 107 13.54 -0.87 -1.45
C LEU A 107 12.32 -0.95 -0.53
N SER A 108 12.53 -1.15 0.77
CA SER A 108 11.44 -1.18 1.75
C SER A 108 11.93 -0.85 3.14
N TYR A 109 11.09 -0.19 3.92
CA TYR A 109 11.30 0.17 5.32
C TYR A 109 10.21 -0.49 6.16
N TRP A 110 10.59 -1.06 7.29
CA TRP A 110 9.71 -1.84 8.15
C TRP A 110 9.88 -1.37 9.59
N SER A 111 8.78 -1.10 10.28
CA SER A 111 8.82 -1.01 11.74
C SER A 111 8.96 -2.41 12.33
N ILE A 112 9.71 -2.54 13.41
CA ILE A 112 9.87 -3.79 14.16
C ILE A 112 9.26 -3.56 15.54
N ASP A 113 8.44 -4.50 16.02
CA ASP A 113 7.85 -4.43 17.35
C ASP A 113 7.65 -5.81 17.98
N ASP A 114 8.25 -6.00 19.16
CA ASP A 114 8.26 -7.29 19.86
C ASP A 114 6.86 -7.76 20.28
N SER A 115 5.87 -6.87 20.34
CA SER A 115 4.53 -7.23 20.81
C SER A 115 3.65 -7.94 19.77
N LYS A 116 4.12 -8.09 18.52
CA LYS A 116 3.34 -8.62 17.36
C LYS A 116 2.00 -7.91 17.14
N ARG A 117 1.81 -6.69 17.64
CA ARG A 117 0.58 -5.90 17.49
C ARG A 117 0.86 -4.65 16.67
N GLY A 118 0.12 -4.45 15.58
CA GLY A 118 0.35 -3.34 14.67
C GLY A 118 1.45 -3.64 13.65
N GLY A 119 2.35 -2.68 13.45
CA GLY A 119 3.39 -2.73 12.45
C GLY A 119 3.01 -2.00 11.18
N VAL A 120 3.96 -1.23 10.66
CA VAL A 120 3.83 -0.44 9.44
C VAL A 120 5.06 -0.66 8.55
N ALA A 121 4.86 -0.58 7.24
CA ALA A 121 5.94 -0.65 6.27
C ALA A 121 5.71 0.28 5.08
N ILE A 122 6.79 0.71 4.44
CA ILE A 122 6.79 1.45 3.18
C ILE A 122 7.60 0.64 2.19
N LEU A 123 6.97 0.14 1.13
CA LEU A 123 7.61 -0.58 0.03
C LEU A 123 7.69 0.38 -1.16
N LEU A 124 8.84 0.43 -1.81
CA LEU A 124 9.11 1.36 -2.91
C LEU A 124 9.11 0.64 -4.25
N HIS A 125 8.64 1.35 -5.27
CA HIS A 125 8.94 0.99 -6.66
C HIS A 125 10.42 1.31 -6.97
N PRO A 126 11.14 0.46 -7.72
CA PRO A 126 12.56 0.69 -7.98
C PRO A 126 12.91 2.00 -8.70
N SER A 127 11.97 2.63 -9.40
CA SER A 127 12.21 3.89 -10.12
C SER A 127 12.40 5.12 -9.21
N VAL A 128 12.11 5.01 -7.91
CA VAL A 128 12.22 6.14 -6.95
C VAL A 128 13.24 5.92 -5.86
N VAL A 129 13.88 4.75 -5.78
CA VAL A 129 14.76 4.38 -4.66
C VAL A 129 15.91 5.37 -4.45
N ASP A 130 16.47 5.91 -5.54
CA ASP A 130 17.59 6.85 -5.48
C ASP A 130 17.19 8.22 -4.90
N GLN A 131 15.90 8.51 -4.87
CA GLN A 131 15.31 9.77 -4.41
C GLN A 131 14.75 9.67 -2.98
N VAL A 132 14.96 8.54 -2.31
CA VAL A 132 14.41 8.26 -0.98
C VAL A 132 15.52 8.18 0.08
N SER A 133 15.23 8.70 1.27
CA SER A 133 15.99 8.49 2.49
C SER A 133 15.06 8.37 3.71
N PRO A 134 15.48 7.70 4.79
CA PRO A 134 14.79 7.79 6.08
C PRO A 134 14.60 9.25 6.52
N TRP A 135 13.51 9.53 7.24
CA TRP A 135 13.26 10.84 7.84
C TRP A 135 12.85 10.67 9.30
N LEU A 136 13.53 11.39 10.21
CA LEU A 136 13.35 11.33 11.66
C LEU A 136 13.28 9.88 12.17
N GLN A 137 14.28 9.08 11.84
CA GLN A 137 14.29 7.64 12.12
C GLN A 137 14.27 7.34 13.63
N GLU A 138 14.85 8.24 14.42
CA GLU A 138 14.80 8.22 15.89
C GLU A 138 13.37 8.36 16.46
N ARG A 139 12.42 8.88 15.67
CA ARG A 139 11.00 8.98 16.03
C ARG A 139 10.16 7.84 15.47
N TRP A 140 10.75 6.89 14.75
CA TRP A 140 9.99 5.77 14.21
C TRP A 140 9.52 4.86 15.35
N THR A 141 8.30 4.35 15.18
CA THR A 141 7.67 3.41 16.11
C THR A 141 6.97 2.33 15.31
N ARG A 142 6.43 1.33 16.00
CA ARG A 142 5.56 0.30 15.39
C ARG A 142 4.34 0.84 14.64
N ARG A 143 3.96 2.11 14.88
CA ARG A 143 2.80 2.77 14.29
C ARG A 143 3.18 3.90 13.34
N VAL A 144 4.45 4.28 13.28
CA VAL A 144 4.92 5.44 12.52
C VAL A 144 6.27 5.14 11.91
N ILE A 145 6.36 5.20 10.59
CA ILE A 145 7.63 5.31 9.87
C ILE A 145 7.51 6.41 8.82
N ALA A 146 8.61 7.07 8.51
CA ALA A 146 8.58 8.18 7.59
C ALA A 146 9.82 8.25 6.71
N ILE A 147 9.63 8.58 5.43
CA ILE A 147 10.72 8.76 4.49
C ILE A 147 10.63 10.14 3.84
N LYS A 148 11.78 10.71 3.49
CA LYS A 148 11.86 11.83 2.57
C LYS A 148 11.94 11.26 1.16
N MET A 149 11.10 11.75 0.26
CA MET A 149 11.10 11.42 -1.16
C MET A 149 11.00 12.71 -1.97
N ARG A 150 12.10 13.11 -2.65
CA ARG A 150 12.24 14.45 -3.26
C ARG A 150 11.93 15.56 -2.24
N GLU A 151 11.06 16.50 -2.59
CA GLU A 151 10.59 17.63 -1.76
C GLU A 151 9.44 17.27 -0.81
N ARG A 152 9.11 15.99 -0.65
CA ARG A 152 7.97 15.55 0.17
C ARG A 152 8.40 14.56 1.23
N THR A 153 7.66 14.57 2.33
CA THR A 153 7.77 13.55 3.37
C THR A 153 6.56 12.63 3.29
N LEU A 154 6.81 11.33 3.21
CA LEU A 154 5.76 10.32 3.32
C LEU A 154 5.81 9.75 4.74
N VAL A 155 4.71 9.87 5.47
CA VAL A 155 4.57 9.35 6.84
C VAL A 155 3.49 8.27 6.85
N ASN A 156 3.88 7.03 7.12
CA ASN A 156 2.94 5.92 7.28
C ASN A 156 2.52 5.83 8.75
N VAL A 157 1.26 6.18 9.04
CA VAL A 157 0.71 6.25 10.39
C VAL A 157 -0.39 5.20 10.55
N TYR A 158 -0.27 4.36 11.58
CA TYR A 158 -1.30 3.43 12.02
C TYR A 158 -1.79 3.79 13.44
N ALA A 159 -2.79 4.66 13.50
CA ALA A 159 -3.32 5.16 14.76
C ALA A 159 -3.96 4.04 15.62
N PRO A 160 -3.92 4.15 16.95
CA PRO A 160 -4.64 3.25 17.85
C PRO A 160 -6.16 3.27 17.63
N ASN A 161 -6.82 2.15 17.95
CA ASN A 161 -8.27 2.00 17.78
C ASN A 161 -9.07 2.71 18.89
N SER A 162 -8.62 2.67 20.15
CA SER A 162 -9.31 3.34 21.25
C SER A 162 -9.18 4.85 21.12
N HIS A 163 -10.25 5.58 21.46
CA HIS A 163 -10.30 7.04 21.34
C HIS A 163 -9.24 7.71 22.23
N GLU A 164 -9.15 7.27 23.48
CA GLU A 164 -8.19 7.80 24.45
C GLU A 164 -6.73 7.62 24.00
N GLU A 165 -6.33 6.41 23.58
CA GLU A 165 -4.96 6.19 23.08
C GLU A 165 -4.69 6.99 21.80
N ARG A 166 -5.72 7.24 20.98
CA ARG A 166 -5.60 7.99 19.74
C ARG A 166 -5.34 9.48 19.98
N GLU A 167 -6.04 10.09 20.94
CA GLU A 167 -5.78 11.48 21.36
C GLU A 167 -4.36 11.63 21.90
N GLN A 168 -3.95 10.74 22.81
CA GLN A 168 -2.58 10.74 23.34
C GLN A 168 -1.52 10.46 22.26
N PHE A 169 -1.84 9.62 21.27
CA PHE A 169 -0.97 9.34 20.14
C PHE A 169 -0.77 10.57 19.25
N PHE A 170 -1.84 11.25 18.85
CA PHE A 170 -1.74 12.44 18.00
C PHE A 170 -1.15 13.64 18.73
N GLY A 171 -1.44 13.83 20.02
CA GLY A 171 -0.79 14.87 20.83
C GLY A 171 0.73 14.72 20.84
N ARG A 172 1.24 13.48 20.94
CA ARG A 172 2.69 13.20 20.84
C ARG A 172 3.26 13.34 19.43
N LEU A 173 2.44 13.11 18.40
CA LEU A 173 2.89 13.20 17.01
C LEU A 173 3.11 14.66 16.56
N GLN A 174 2.43 15.61 17.20
CA GLN A 174 2.51 17.05 16.89
C GLN A 174 3.64 17.78 17.65
N ALA A 175 4.14 17.20 18.74
CA ALA A 175 5.24 17.73 19.56
C ALA A 175 6.62 17.35 18.97
#